data_AF-A0ABD0NJ86-F1
#
_entry.id   AF-A0ABD0NJ86-F1
#
_cell.length_a   1.000
_cell.length_b   1.000
_cell.length_c   1.000
_cell.angle_alpha   90.00
_cell.angle_beta   90.00
_cell.angle_gamma   90.00
#
_symmetry.space_group_name_H-M   'P 1'
#
loop_
_entity.id
_entity.type
_entity.pdbx_description
1 polymer ?
#
loop_
_entity_poly.entity_id
_entity_poly.type
_entity_poly.pdbx_seq_one_letter_code
_entity_poly.pdbx_strand_id
1 'polypeptide(L)'
;VDEVSMMEGDSVTLHVTGTTTQQEEIAWYFNKTKIAEINMDQNKTYKNYGRFRDRLKLDYQTGSLTITNITITDSGVYDVQIRSSDKEKIFNVS
;
A
#
# COMPACT_ATOMS: atom_id res chain seq x y z
N VAL A 1 11.76 -1.70 9.43
CA VAL A 1 10.45 -1.05 9.67
C VAL A 1 10.69 0.42 9.45
N ASP A 2 9.92 1.04 8.56
CA ASP A 2 10.04 2.46 8.24
C ASP A 2 9.02 3.24 9.07
N GLU A 3 9.42 4.35 9.69
CA GLU A 3 8.52 5.22 10.45
C GLU A 3 8.10 6.43 9.61
N VAL A 4 6.81 6.74 9.61
CA VAL A 4 6.23 7.86 8.87
C VAL A 4 5.30 8.63 9.80
N SER A 5 5.56 9.92 10.01
CA SER A 5 4.70 10.80 10.80
C SER A 5 3.94 11.77 9.91
N MET A 6 2.70 12.10 10.30
CA MET A 6 1.81 12.95 9.51
C MET A 6 0.88 13.80 10.36
N MET A 7 0.23 14.78 9.74
CA MET A 7 -0.87 15.54 10.34
C MET A 7 -2.21 15.16 9.69
N GLU A 8 -3.32 15.45 10.40
CA GLU A 8 -4.65 15.23 9.83
C GLU A 8 -4.85 16.05 8.54
N GLY A 9 -5.45 15.43 7.54
CA GLY A 9 -5.64 16.01 6.21
C GLY A 9 -4.49 15.75 5.23
N ASP A 10 -3.32 15.32 5.71
CA ASP A 10 -2.17 15.03 4.86
C ASP A 10 -2.40 13.78 3.98
N SER A 11 -1.50 13.61 3.00
CA SER A 11 -1.40 12.39 2.21
C SER A 11 -0.03 11.74 2.41
N VAL A 12 0.01 10.42 2.54
CA VAL A 12 1.25 9.64 2.66
C VAL A 12 1.40 8.73 1.48
N THR A 13 2.65 8.59 1.03
CA THR A 13 3.03 7.55 0.09
C THR A 13 3.99 6.58 0.77
N LEU A 14 3.56 5.32 0.87
CA LEU A 14 4.35 4.21 1.36
C LEU A 14 5.11 3.61 0.17
N HIS A 15 6.40 3.96 0.10
CA HIS A 15 7.25 3.63 -1.05
C HIS A 15 7.74 2.19 -1.00
N VAL A 16 7.40 1.44 -2.04
CA VAL A 16 8.00 0.14 -2.36
C VAL A 16 9.26 0.41 -3.18
N THR A 17 10.40 -0.09 -2.72
CA THR A 17 11.67 0.02 -3.43
C THR A 17 11.86 -1.18 -4.36
N GLY A 18 11.83 -0.93 -5.67
CA GLY A 18 12.06 -1.93 -6.71
C GLY A 18 11.18 -1.66 -7.93
N THR A 19 11.70 -1.87 -9.13
CA THR A 19 10.86 -1.93 -10.34
C THR A 19 10.02 -3.19 -10.26
N THR A 20 8.71 -3.04 -10.29
CA THR A 20 7.83 -4.19 -10.35
C THR A 20 7.95 -4.83 -11.73
N THR A 21 8.28 -6.11 -11.76
CA THR A 21 8.37 -6.89 -12.99
C THR A 21 6.97 -7.35 -13.43
N GLN A 22 6.78 -7.61 -14.73
CA GLN A 22 5.56 -8.27 -15.20
C GLN A 22 5.37 -9.59 -14.43
N GLN A 23 4.15 -9.87 -13.98
CA GLN A 23 3.74 -11.03 -13.15
C GLN A 23 3.87 -10.88 -11.62
N GLU A 24 4.04 -9.66 -11.10
CA GLU A 24 3.99 -9.43 -9.65
C GLU A 24 2.57 -9.21 -9.13
N GLU A 25 2.25 -9.89 -8.02
CA GLU A 25 1.07 -9.61 -7.20
C GLU A 25 1.50 -8.88 -5.92
N ILE A 26 0.92 -7.71 -5.69
CA ILE A 26 1.19 -6.84 -4.55
C ILE A 26 -0.06 -6.70 -3.71
N ALA A 27 0.04 -7.08 -2.44
CA ALA A 27 -1.04 -6.93 -1.47
C ALA A 27 -0.62 -5.99 -0.35
N TRP A 28 -1.46 -5.02 -0.04
CA TRP A 28 -1.30 -4.08 1.06
C TRP A 28 -2.26 -4.43 2.19
N TYR A 29 -1.75 -4.37 3.41
CA TYR A 29 -2.49 -4.61 4.63
C TYR A 29 -2.34 -3.43 5.59
N PHE A 30 -3.40 -3.19 6.36
CA PHE A 30 -3.44 -2.30 7.50
C PHE A 30 -3.85 -3.12 8.72
N ASN A 31 -3.01 -3.14 9.76
CA ASN A 31 -3.25 -3.92 10.96
C ASN A 31 -3.69 -5.37 10.65
N LYS A 32 -2.95 -6.05 9.75
CA LYS A 32 -3.20 -7.43 9.27
C LYS A 32 -4.49 -7.61 8.45
N THR A 33 -5.19 -6.53 8.12
CA THR A 33 -6.39 -6.56 7.26
C THR A 33 -6.03 -6.07 5.87
N LYS A 34 -6.31 -6.86 4.83
CA LYS A 34 -6.04 -6.46 3.44
C LYS A 34 -6.85 -5.21 3.08
N ILE A 35 -6.19 -4.20 2.52
CA ILE A 35 -6.80 -2.91 2.11
C ILE A 35 -6.69 -2.65 0.61
N ALA A 36 -5.70 -3.24 -0.06
CA ALA A 36 -5.55 -3.15 -1.49
C ALA A 36 -4.79 -4.36 -2.07
N GLU A 37 -5.05 -4.65 -3.34
CA GLU A 37 -4.37 -5.69 -4.12
C GLU A 37 -4.19 -5.18 -5.55
N ILE A 38 -2.99 -5.38 -6.09
CA ILE A 38 -2.65 -5.21 -7.50
C ILE A 38 -2.16 -6.54 -8.03
N ASN A 39 -2.69 -6.95 -9.18
CA ASN A 39 -2.07 -7.99 -9.99
C ASN A 39 -1.54 -7.35 -11.28
N MET A 40 -0.22 -7.36 -11.47
CA MET A 40 0.45 -6.79 -12.64
C MET A 40 0.61 -7.81 -13.78
N ASP A 41 -0.40 -8.65 -13.97
CA ASP A 41 -0.58 -9.46 -15.17
C ASP A 41 -0.95 -8.60 -16.40
N GLN A 42 -1.22 -9.26 -17.53
CA GLN A 42 -1.56 -8.60 -18.79
C GLN A 42 -2.79 -7.67 -18.71
N ASN A 43 -3.71 -7.93 -17.77
CA ASN A 43 -4.94 -7.17 -17.62
C ASN A 43 -4.90 -6.15 -16.49
N LYS A 44 -3.80 -6.08 -15.72
CA LYS A 44 -3.57 -5.15 -14.60
C LYS A 44 -4.82 -4.91 -13.76
N THR A 45 -5.09 -5.78 -12.80
CA THR A 45 -6.28 -5.62 -11.94
C THR A 45 -5.95 -4.90 -10.65
N TYR A 46 -6.90 -4.08 -10.19
CA TYR A 46 -6.85 -3.38 -8.91
C TYR A 46 -8.10 -3.64 -8.11
N LYS A 47 -7.92 -3.96 -6.83
CA LYS A 47 -9.00 -4.09 -5.85
C LYS A 47 -8.65 -3.31 -4.61
N ASN A 48 -9.64 -2.58 -4.10
CA ASN A 48 -9.60 -1.95 -2.79
C ASN A 48 -10.58 -2.61 -1.83
N TYR A 49 -10.25 -2.53 -0.55
CA TYR A 49 -11.00 -3.19 0.51
C TYR A 49 -11.16 -2.25 1.71
N GLY A 50 -12.29 -2.39 2.39
CA GLY A 50 -12.53 -1.76 3.69
C GLY A 50 -12.54 -0.23 3.67
N ARG A 51 -12.07 0.36 4.77
CA ARG A 51 -12.26 1.76 5.17
C ARG A 51 -11.51 2.81 4.36
N PHE A 52 -10.63 2.40 3.44
CA PHE A 52 -9.81 3.32 2.64
C PHE A 52 -10.28 3.46 1.20
N ARG A 53 -11.40 2.82 0.82
CA ARG A 53 -11.85 2.65 -0.58
C ARG A 53 -11.71 3.92 -1.45
N ASP A 54 -12.12 5.07 -0.92
CA ASP A 54 -12.15 6.34 -1.66
C ASP A 54 -10.90 7.20 -1.46
N ARG A 55 -9.94 6.74 -0.65
CA ARG A 55 -8.74 7.48 -0.26
C ARG A 55 -7.43 6.85 -0.75
N LEU A 56 -7.48 5.63 -1.31
CA LEU A 56 -6.31 4.94 -1.85
C LEU A 56 -6.01 5.36 -3.28
N LYS A 57 -4.72 5.60 -3.56
CA LYS A 57 -4.15 5.65 -4.91
C LYS A 57 -2.95 4.72 -4.95
N LEU A 58 -2.78 4.00 -6.05
CA LEU A 58 -1.64 3.09 -6.24
C LEU A 58 -0.85 3.49 -7.46
N ASP A 59 0.47 3.38 -7.34
CA ASP A 59 1.40 3.49 -8.45
C ASP A 59 1.65 2.09 -9.04
N TYR A 60 1.15 1.84 -10.24
CA TYR A 60 1.32 0.54 -10.93
C TYR A 60 2.75 0.26 -11.41
N GLN A 61 3.64 1.26 -11.42
CA GLN A 61 5.05 1.07 -11.82
C GLN A 61 5.92 0.62 -10.65
N THR A 62 5.57 1.02 -9.43
CA THR A 62 6.39 0.74 -8.24
C THR A 62 5.67 -0.14 -7.23
N GLY A 63 4.33 -0.22 -7.29
CA GLY A 63 3.51 -0.85 -6.26
C GLY A 63 3.27 0.02 -5.03
N SER A 64 3.74 1.28 -5.04
CA SER A 64 3.61 2.20 -3.91
C SER A 64 2.15 2.59 -3.64
N LEU A 65 1.80 2.69 -2.36
CA LEU A 65 0.46 3.07 -1.90
C LEU A 65 0.44 4.50 -1.37
N THR A 66 -0.43 5.31 -1.95
CA THR A 66 -0.77 6.62 -1.42
C THR A 66 -2.12 6.56 -0.71
N ILE A 67 -2.17 7.06 0.52
CA ILE A 67 -3.40 7.26 1.28
C ILE A 67 -3.60 8.76 1.44
N THR A 68 -4.77 9.25 1.01
CA THR A 68 -5.11 10.67 1.05
C THR A 68 -6.01 10.98 2.25
N ASN A 69 -6.01 12.24 2.69
CA ASN A 69 -6.86 12.73 3.77
C ASN A 69 -6.76 11.83 5.02
N ILE A 70 -5.54 11.71 5.55
CA ILE A 70 -5.24 10.90 6.74
C ILE A 70 -5.92 11.49 7.97
N THR A 71 -6.37 10.61 8.85
CA THR A 71 -6.93 10.94 10.17
C THR A 71 -6.15 10.22 11.25
N ILE A 72 -6.27 10.63 12.52
CA ILE A 72 -5.63 9.94 13.66
C ILE A 72 -5.99 8.44 13.75
N THR A 73 -7.12 8.04 13.15
CA THR A 73 -7.58 6.64 13.17
C THR A 73 -6.97 5.79 12.06
N ASP A 74 -6.20 6.39 11.17
CA ASP A 74 -5.43 5.72 10.12
C ASP A 74 -3.99 5.41 10.57
N SER A 75 -3.56 5.89 11.74
CA SER A 75 -2.30 5.49 12.34
C SER A 75 -2.30 3.98 12.65
N GLY A 76 -1.17 3.32 12.43
CA GLY A 76 -1.04 1.88 12.62
C GLY A 76 0.04 1.26 11.75
N VAL A 77 0.04 -0.07 11.71
CA VAL A 77 1.01 -0.85 10.95
C VAL A 77 0.47 -1.10 9.56
N TYR A 78 1.28 -0.75 8.56
CA TYR A 78 1.04 -1.06 7.16
C TYR A 78 2.10 -2.02 6.68
N ASP A 79 1.68 -3.09 6.00
CA ASP A 79 2.60 -4.05 5.40
C ASP A 79 2.24 -4.32 3.95
N VAL A 80 3.28 -4.54 3.14
CA VAL A 80 3.16 -4.88 1.72
C VAL A 80 3.84 -6.21 1.47
N GLN A 81 3.13 -7.09 0.79
CA GLN A 81 3.60 -8.41 0.37
C GLN A 81 3.68 -8.46 -1.15
N ILE A 82 4.85 -8.79 -1.69
CA ILE A 82 5.12 -8.95 -3.12
C ILE A 82 5.38 -10.42 -3.39
N ARG A 83 4.36 -11.15 -3.86
CA ARG A 83 4.38 -12.62 -3.90
C ARG A 83 5.44 -13.18 -4.83
N SER A 84 5.60 -12.61 -6.02
CA SER A 84 6.52 -13.17 -7.03
C SER A 84 7.99 -12.98 -6.69
N SER A 85 8.31 -12.13 -5.70
CA SER A 85 9.68 -11.88 -5.23
C SER A 85 9.90 -12.32 -3.79
N ASP A 86 8.89 -12.90 -3.12
CA ASP A 86 8.90 -13.19 -1.67
C ASP A 86 9.42 -12.01 -0.83
N LYS A 87 9.02 -10.79 -1.19
CA LYS A 87 9.43 -9.56 -0.50
C LYS A 87 8.31 -9.05 0.40
N GLU A 88 8.72 -8.57 1.56
CA GLU A 88 7.83 -7.92 2.52
C GLU A 88 8.46 -6.59 2.99
N LYS A 89 7.61 -5.58 3.21
CA LYS A 89 8.04 -4.33 3.83
C LYS A 89 6.97 -3.82 4.79
N ILE A 90 7.40 -3.31 5.94
CA ILE A 90 6.53 -2.85 7.03
C ILE A 90 6.80 -1.37 7.31
N PHE A 91 5.72 -0.61 7.44
CA PHE A 91 5.68 0.80 7.77
C PHE A 91 4.86 1.01 9.03
N ASN A 92 5.36 1.83 9.94
CA ASN A 92 4.60 2.35 11.06
C ASN A 92 4.21 3.79 10.73
N VAL A 93 2.91 4.04 10.61
CA VAL A 93 2.37 5.38 10.35
C VAL A 93 1.79 5.92 11.65
N SER A 94 2.26 7.10 12.08
CA SER A 94 1.82 7.80 13.29
C SER A 94 1.19 9.15 13.01
#